data_AF-A0A955E6F5-F1
#
_entry.id   AF-A0A955E6F5-F1
#
_cell.length_a   1.000
_cell.length_b   1.000
_cell.length_c   1.000
_cell.angle_alpha   90.00
_cell.angle_beta   90.00
_cell.angle_gamma   90.00
#
_symmetry.space_group_name_H-M   'P 1'
#
loop_
_entity.id
_entity.type
_entity.pdbx_description
1 polymer ?
#
loop_
_entity_poly.entity_id
_entity_poly.type
_entity_poly.pdbx_seq_one_letter_code
_entity_poly.pdbx_strand_id
1 'polypeptide(L)'
;MTQEPDPLSMKAIMQKSQEYTQVLQFVTNLVKALWFLLLHMFSVPIEVFFRWRFGERHLTLMSIVSGALILGVMTKLFKPGPYDNRPESVAGYFAIAFFFVIVAHAAEMSYRRKKHILWHSRSPGLSIIPWHKIPGFSYESPVWRLIEPAAIFALGYWIATRRHDPFGWYLVGGSVAMWFKTEIIYSAKYNKVLDLQDQRIEADIANQAIIEPKSPRELRGYVMPGGARWNVSQHSNIQ
;
A
#
# COMPACT_ATOMS: atom_id res chain seq x y z
N MET A 1 14.27 -18.35 -49.73
CA MET A 1 15.13 -17.17 -49.54
C MET A 1 14.41 -16.23 -48.59
N THR A 2 14.82 -16.17 -47.33
CA THR A 2 14.33 -15.18 -46.36
C THR A 2 15.16 -13.91 -46.52
N GLN A 3 14.56 -12.81 -46.97
CA GLN A 3 15.24 -11.51 -46.96
C GLN A 3 15.51 -11.12 -45.50
N GLU A 4 16.78 -10.86 -45.18
CA GLU A 4 17.12 -10.24 -43.89
C GLU A 4 16.46 -8.85 -43.82
N PRO A 5 15.80 -8.51 -42.69
CA PRO A 5 15.17 -7.21 -42.54
C PRO A 5 16.24 -6.10 -42.55
N ASP A 6 15.96 -5.03 -43.30
CA ASP A 6 16.82 -3.86 -43.39
C ASP A 6 17.13 -3.31 -41.98
N PRO A 7 18.42 -3.13 -41.58
CA PRO A 7 18.78 -2.60 -40.26
C PRO A 7 18.13 -1.25 -39.93
N LEU A 8 17.81 -0.42 -40.93
CA LEU A 8 17.07 0.83 -40.72
C LEU A 8 15.63 0.57 -40.26
N SER A 9 14.98 -0.45 -40.83
CA SER A 9 13.64 -0.89 -40.39
C SER A 9 13.66 -1.41 -38.96
N MET A 10 14.71 -2.14 -38.57
CA MET A 10 14.84 -2.69 -37.22
C MET A 10 15.00 -1.59 -36.16
N LYS A 11 15.82 -0.56 -36.43
CA LYS A 11 15.97 0.59 -35.53
C LYS A 11 14.65 1.35 -35.35
N ALA A 12 13.91 1.58 -36.43
CA ALA A 12 12.61 2.24 -36.37
C ALA A 12 11.59 1.43 -35.54
N ILE A 13 11.57 0.10 -35.69
CA ILE A 13 10.71 -0.80 -34.89
C ILE A 13 11.10 -0.74 -33.42
N MET A 14 12.38 -0.80 -33.09
CA MET A 14 12.87 -0.72 -31.71
C MET A 14 12.50 0.62 -31.04
N GLN A 15 12.68 1.74 -31.76
CA GLN A 15 12.33 3.07 -31.26
C GLN A 15 10.83 3.18 -30.97
N LYS A 16 10.00 2.70 -31.91
CA LYS A 16 8.54 2.73 -31.75
C LYS A 16 8.08 1.83 -30.59
N SER A 17 8.69 0.65 -30.44
CA SER A 17 8.42 -0.26 -29.32
C SER A 17 8.78 0.36 -27.95
N GLN A 18 9.91 1.07 -27.89
CA GLN A 18 10.33 1.79 -26.69
C GLN A 18 9.36 2.93 -26.35
N GLU A 19 8.90 3.69 -27.34
CA GLU A 19 7.89 4.74 -27.18
C GLU A 19 6.58 4.17 -26.62
N TYR A 20 6.07 3.06 -27.19
CA TYR A 20 4.88 2.39 -26.69
C TYR A 20 5.04 1.91 -25.24
N THR A 21 6.20 1.36 -24.89
CA THR A 21 6.48 0.90 -23.52
C THR A 21 6.48 2.07 -22.53
N GLN A 22 7.04 3.22 -22.92
CA GLN A 22 7.04 4.43 -22.09
C GLN A 22 5.63 4.97 -21.87
N VAL A 23 4.81 5.04 -22.93
CA VAL A 23 3.41 5.49 -22.83
C VAL A 23 2.59 4.55 -21.95
N LEU A 24 2.73 3.23 -22.14
CA LEU A 24 2.02 2.24 -21.33
C LEU A 24 2.41 2.33 -19.85
N GLN A 25 3.70 2.50 -19.57
CA GLN A 25 4.20 2.67 -18.20
C GLN A 25 3.67 3.97 -17.57
N PHE A 26 3.63 5.07 -18.33
CA PHE A 26 3.05 6.33 -17.88
C PHE A 26 1.57 6.19 -17.52
N VAL A 27 0.76 5.62 -18.42
CA VAL A 27 -0.68 5.41 -18.19
C VAL A 27 -0.91 4.51 -16.98
N THR A 28 -0.17 3.41 -16.87
CA THR A 28 -0.26 2.48 -15.73
C THR A 28 0.06 3.17 -14.42
N ASN A 29 1.10 4.02 -14.39
CA ASN A 29 1.47 4.78 -13.20
C ASN A 29 0.43 5.84 -12.84
N LEU A 30 -0.16 6.51 -13.82
CA LEU A 30 -1.23 7.49 -13.61
C LEU A 30 -2.48 6.82 -13.00
N VAL A 31 -2.92 5.68 -13.55
CA VAL A 31 -4.05 4.92 -13.02
C VAL A 31 -3.79 4.48 -11.58
N LYS A 32 -2.59 3.95 -11.29
CA LYS A 32 -2.19 3.60 -9.92
C LYS A 32 -2.25 4.81 -8.98
N ALA A 33 -1.71 5.95 -9.41
CA ALA A 33 -1.70 7.18 -8.60
C ALA A 33 -3.12 7.68 -8.29
N LEU A 34 -4.01 7.70 -9.28
CA LEU A 34 -5.42 8.08 -9.10
C LEU A 34 -6.15 7.11 -8.18
N TRP A 35 -5.94 5.80 -8.35
CA TRP A 35 -6.50 4.78 -7.47
C TRP A 35 -6.03 4.95 -6.02
N PHE A 36 -4.73 5.15 -5.80
CA PHE A 36 -4.20 5.41 -4.46
C PHE A 36 -4.75 6.70 -3.85
N LEU A 37 -4.90 7.77 -4.65
CA LEU A 37 -5.49 9.03 -4.18
C LEU A 37 -6.93 8.82 -3.72
N LEU A 38 -7.73 8.11 -4.52
CA LEU A 38 -9.10 7.76 -4.19
C LEU A 38 -9.18 6.96 -2.87
N LEU A 39 -8.36 5.91 -2.75
CA LEU A 39 -8.28 5.13 -1.51
C LEU A 39 -7.91 6.01 -0.30
N HIS A 40 -6.97 6.94 -0.46
CA HIS A 40 -6.57 7.85 0.63
C HIS A 40 -7.67 8.82 1.02
N MET A 41 -8.40 9.40 0.06
CA MET A 41 -9.50 10.32 0.33
C MET A 41 -10.54 9.67 1.26
N PHE A 42 -10.92 8.42 1.00
CA PHE A 42 -11.92 7.72 1.79
C PHE A 42 -11.37 7.10 3.09
N SER A 43 -10.15 6.56 3.08
CA SER A 43 -9.60 5.84 4.24
C SER A 43 -8.97 6.74 5.30
N VAL A 44 -8.27 7.82 4.92
CA VAL A 44 -7.51 8.65 5.86
C VAL A 44 -8.40 9.29 6.93
N PRO A 45 -9.57 9.88 6.58
CA PRO A 45 -10.49 10.42 7.58
C PRO A 45 -10.87 9.43 8.66
N ILE A 46 -11.14 8.18 8.26
CA ILE A 46 -11.52 7.12 9.18
C ILE A 46 -10.31 6.66 10.01
N GLU A 47 -9.18 6.38 9.36
CA GLU A 47 -7.97 5.91 10.05
C GLU A 47 -7.53 6.83 11.17
N VAL A 48 -7.60 8.14 10.95
CA VAL A 48 -7.23 9.16 11.94
C VAL A 48 -7.97 9.01 13.28
N PHE A 49 -9.20 8.47 13.27
CA PHE A 49 -9.98 8.21 14.49
C PHE A 49 -9.67 6.87 15.14
N PHE A 50 -9.32 5.85 14.37
CA PHE A 50 -9.15 4.49 14.89
C PHE A 50 -7.68 4.13 15.16
N ARG A 51 -6.74 4.91 14.64
CA ARG A 51 -5.30 4.67 14.75
C ARG A 51 -4.56 5.86 15.34
N TRP A 52 -3.45 5.57 15.99
CA TRP A 52 -2.52 6.53 16.59
C TRP A 52 -1.08 6.25 16.14
N ARG A 53 -0.14 7.17 16.39
CA ARG A 53 1.29 6.99 16.05
C ARG A 53 1.52 6.77 14.55
N PHE A 54 0.92 7.60 13.71
CA PHE A 54 1.17 7.55 12.27
C PHE A 54 2.63 7.84 11.92
N GLY A 55 3.07 7.32 10.77
CA GLY A 55 4.32 7.69 10.14
C GLY A 55 4.21 9.01 9.36
N GLU A 56 5.31 9.77 9.30
CA GLU A 56 5.32 11.10 8.67
C GLU A 56 4.93 11.10 7.19
N ARG A 57 5.19 10.00 6.46
CA ARG A 57 4.83 9.87 5.04
C ARG A 57 3.41 9.33 4.83
N HIS A 58 2.73 8.89 5.89
CA HIS A 58 1.34 8.41 5.80
C HIS A 58 0.35 9.57 5.91
N LEU A 59 0.52 10.43 6.92
CA LEU A 59 -0.28 11.64 7.11
C LEU A 59 0.37 12.85 6.44
N THR A 60 0.51 12.80 5.12
CA THR A 60 0.99 13.96 4.34
C THR A 60 -0.05 15.07 4.30
N LEU A 61 0.39 16.32 4.06
CA LEU A 61 -0.54 17.44 3.87
C LEU A 61 -1.56 17.16 2.75
N MET A 62 -1.11 16.54 1.64
CA MET A 62 -2.01 16.15 0.54
C MET A 62 -3.10 15.18 0.99
N SER A 63 -2.75 14.19 1.82
CA SER A 63 -3.70 13.22 2.38
C SER A 63 -4.70 13.88 3.34
N ILE A 64 -4.24 14.85 4.13
CA ILE A 64 -5.08 15.63 5.05
C ILE A 64 -6.05 16.52 4.27
N VAL A 65 -5.56 17.27 3.29
CA VAL A 65 -6.37 18.16 2.46
C VAL A 65 -7.40 17.36 1.65
N SER A 66 -7.00 16.24 1.06
CA SER A 66 -7.92 15.41 0.28
C SER A 66 -9.00 14.74 1.16
N GLY A 67 -8.63 14.31 2.37
CA GLY A 67 -9.55 13.85 3.40
C GLY A 67 -10.53 14.93 3.87
N ALA A 68 -10.04 16.14 4.12
CA ALA A 68 -10.87 17.28 4.51
C ALA A 68 -11.83 17.69 3.38
N LEU A 69 -11.37 17.68 2.12
CA LEU A 69 -12.17 18.02 0.95
C LEU A 69 -13.33 17.02 0.78
N ILE A 70 -13.07 15.70 0.86
CA ILE A 70 -14.14 14.73 0.72
C ILE A 70 -15.16 14.85 1.85
N LEU A 71 -14.71 15.10 3.10
CA LEU A 71 -15.62 15.33 4.22
C LEU A 71 -16.45 16.62 4.02
N GLY A 72 -15.86 17.69 3.49
CA GLY A 72 -16.57 18.91 3.14
C GLY A 72 -17.63 18.71 2.05
N VAL A 73 -17.35 17.86 1.06
CA VAL A 73 -18.34 17.47 0.04
C VAL A 73 -19.44 16.61 0.68
N MET A 74 -19.09 15.63 1.50
CA MET A 74 -20.06 14.74 2.16
C MET A 74 -20.98 15.50 3.11
N THR A 75 -20.47 16.46 3.90
CA THR A 75 -21.31 17.27 4.79
C THR A 75 -22.34 18.11 4.04
N LYS A 76 -22.00 18.61 2.85
CA LYS A 76 -22.95 19.32 1.98
C LYS A 76 -23.96 18.39 1.32
N LEU A 77 -23.51 17.23 0.81
CA LEU A 77 -24.38 16.25 0.16
C LEU A 77 -25.37 15.60 1.12
N PHE A 78 -25.00 15.45 2.39
CA PHE A 78 -25.81 14.80 3.41
C PHE A 78 -26.60 15.78 4.30
N LYS A 79 -26.57 17.08 3.99
CA LYS A 79 -27.39 18.06 4.69
C LYS A 79 -28.87 17.82 4.36
N PRO A 80 -29.74 17.58 5.35
CA PRO A 80 -31.18 17.45 5.09
C PRO A 80 -31.69 18.76 4.44
N GLY A 81 -32.61 18.61 3.48
CA GLY A 81 -33.25 19.75 2.84
C GLY A 81 -34.10 20.55 3.85
N PRO A 82 -34.51 21.79 3.51
CA PRO A 82 -35.28 22.64 4.42
C PRO A 82 -36.64 22.06 4.86
N TYR A 83 -37.13 21.03 4.16
CA TYR A 83 -38.40 20.35 4.44
C TYR A 83 -38.23 18.91 4.93
N ASP A 84 -37.00 18.53 5.28
CA ASP A 84 -36.67 17.17 5.68
C ASP A 84 -36.56 17.06 7.20
N ASN A 85 -37.46 16.28 7.80
CA ASN A 85 -37.53 16.06 9.26
C ASN A 85 -36.51 15.03 9.77
N ARG A 86 -35.59 14.54 8.91
CA ARG A 86 -34.52 13.64 9.34
C ARG A 86 -33.60 14.31 10.36
N PRO A 87 -33.07 13.55 11.34
CA PRO A 87 -32.08 14.08 12.27
C PRO A 87 -30.87 14.63 11.51
N GLU A 88 -30.26 15.70 12.04
CA GLU A 88 -29.05 16.27 11.46
C GLU A 88 -27.99 15.17 11.27
N SER A 89 -27.42 15.10 10.05
CA SER A 89 -26.40 14.10 9.75
C SER A 89 -25.18 14.29 10.64
N VAL A 90 -24.63 13.19 11.15
CA VAL A 90 -23.45 13.22 12.01
C VAL A 90 -22.16 13.64 11.27
N ALA A 91 -22.22 13.77 9.95
CA ALA A 91 -21.08 14.14 9.10
C ALA A 91 -20.42 15.46 9.52
N GLY A 92 -21.22 16.47 9.93
CA GLY A 92 -20.70 17.78 10.33
C GLY A 92 -19.83 17.70 11.58
N TYR A 93 -20.33 17.00 12.60
CA TYR A 93 -19.60 16.74 13.84
C TYR A 93 -18.33 15.91 13.58
N PHE A 94 -18.43 14.90 12.71
CA PHE A 94 -17.28 14.09 12.31
C PHE A 94 -16.20 14.93 11.63
N ALA A 95 -16.57 15.85 10.73
CA ALA A 95 -15.62 16.74 10.06
C ALA A 95 -14.90 17.67 11.03
N ILE A 96 -15.63 18.26 12.00
CA ILE A 96 -15.02 19.10 13.04
C ILE A 96 -14.05 18.27 13.90
N ALA A 97 -14.49 17.11 14.37
CA ALA A 97 -13.66 16.21 15.17
C ALA A 97 -12.39 15.79 14.40
N PHE A 98 -12.49 15.53 13.10
CA PHE A 98 -11.37 15.15 12.25
C PHE A 98 -10.25 16.21 12.26
N PHE A 99 -10.61 17.50 12.20
CA PHE A 99 -9.64 18.58 12.29
C PHE A 99 -8.89 18.58 13.62
N PHE A 100 -9.59 18.45 14.75
CA PHE A 100 -8.95 18.40 16.06
C PHE A 100 -8.03 17.19 16.21
N VAL A 101 -8.46 16.01 15.76
CA VAL A 101 -7.67 14.78 15.85
C VAL A 101 -6.44 14.86 14.93
N ILE A 102 -6.53 15.45 13.74
CA ILE A 102 -5.33 15.70 12.90
C ILE A 102 -4.33 16.59 13.60
N VAL A 103 -4.78 17.69 14.22
CA VAL A 103 -3.88 18.61 14.94
C VAL A 103 -3.18 17.87 16.08
N ALA A 104 -3.90 16.99 16.79
CA ALA A 104 -3.30 16.14 17.82
C ALA A 104 -2.23 15.19 17.25
N HIS A 105 -2.49 14.52 16.12
CA HIS A 105 -1.49 13.67 15.45
C HIS A 105 -0.28 14.46 14.94
N ALA A 106 -0.50 15.66 14.40
CA ALA A 106 0.58 16.54 13.95
C ALA A 106 1.46 17.01 15.11
N ALA A 107 0.85 17.34 16.26
CA ALA A 107 1.57 17.66 17.49
C ALA A 107 2.39 16.47 18.00
N GLU A 108 1.81 15.26 18.00
CA GLU A 108 2.52 14.03 18.39
C GLU A 108 3.70 13.73 17.45
N MET A 109 3.52 13.85 16.14
CA MET A 109 4.60 13.69 15.16
C MET A 109 5.73 14.69 15.41
N SER A 110 5.37 15.95 15.66
CA SER A 110 6.34 17.01 15.98
C SER A 110 7.09 16.73 17.28
N TYR A 111 6.39 16.23 18.32
CA TYR A 111 7.00 15.82 19.58
C TYR A 111 8.00 14.67 19.38
N ARG A 112 7.62 13.61 18.66
CA ARG A 112 8.50 12.46 18.37
C ARG A 112 9.75 12.86 17.61
N ARG A 113 9.62 13.76 16.62
CA ARG A 113 10.74 14.31 15.87
C ARG A 113 11.73 15.04 16.77
N LYS A 114 11.23 15.91 17.66
CA LYS A 114 12.07 16.65 18.63
C LYS A 114 12.79 15.73 19.61
N LYS A 115 12.25 14.55 19.89
CA LYS A 115 12.83 13.53 20.78
C LYS A 115 13.69 12.50 20.06
N HIS A 116 13.90 12.63 18.74
CA HIS A 116 14.64 11.66 17.92
C HIS A 116 14.14 10.21 18.07
N ILE A 117 12.85 10.02 18.33
CA ILE A 117 12.26 8.68 18.45
C ILE A 117 12.15 8.11 17.03
N LEU A 118 12.90 7.04 16.75
CA LEU A 118 12.84 6.33 15.48
C LEU A 118 11.45 5.69 15.30
N TRP A 119 10.76 6.07 14.24
CA TRP A 119 9.45 5.53 13.89
C TRP A 119 9.40 5.20 12.40
N HIS A 120 8.67 4.15 12.04
CA HIS A 120 8.56 3.78 10.64
C HIS A 120 7.78 4.85 9.86
N SER A 121 8.45 5.52 8.92
CA SER A 121 7.91 6.69 8.22
C SER A 121 6.64 6.40 7.41
N ARG A 122 6.44 5.14 6.97
CA ARG A 122 5.25 4.66 6.26
C ARG A 122 4.30 3.85 7.15
N SER A 123 4.40 3.98 8.48
CA SER A 123 3.46 3.32 9.38
C SER A 123 2.05 3.89 9.20
N PRO A 124 1.03 3.06 8.94
CA PRO A 124 -0.36 3.50 8.83
C PRO A 124 -1.01 3.78 10.20
N GLY A 125 -0.21 3.83 11.27
CA GLY A 125 -0.66 3.95 12.65
C GLY A 125 -0.89 2.59 13.31
N LEU A 126 -0.97 2.62 14.63
CA LEU A 126 -1.37 1.51 15.49
C LEU A 126 -2.84 1.68 15.84
N SER A 127 -3.62 0.60 15.79
CA SER A 127 -5.02 0.67 16.25
C SER A 127 -5.07 1.10 17.73
N ILE A 128 -6.02 1.97 18.05
CA ILE A 128 -6.25 2.45 19.43
C ILE A 128 -6.76 1.31 20.30
N ILE A 129 -7.51 0.38 19.71
CA ILE A 129 -8.00 -0.80 20.42
C ILE A 129 -6.80 -1.75 20.61
N PRO A 130 -6.49 -2.16 21.87
CA PRO A 130 -5.33 -2.99 22.17
C PRO A 130 -5.62 -4.46 21.85
N TRP A 131 -5.83 -4.79 20.58
CA TRP A 131 -6.20 -6.13 20.11
C TRP A 131 -5.23 -7.23 20.54
N HIS A 132 -3.96 -6.88 20.75
CA HIS A 132 -2.93 -7.79 21.26
C HIS A 132 -3.21 -8.35 22.66
N LYS A 133 -4.12 -7.73 23.42
CA LYS A 133 -4.53 -8.23 24.73
C LYS A 133 -5.58 -9.34 24.63
N ILE A 134 -6.17 -9.55 23.45
CA ILE A 134 -7.18 -10.58 23.23
C ILE A 134 -6.46 -11.87 22.81
N PRO A 135 -6.64 -12.99 23.55
CA PRO A 135 -6.00 -14.27 23.22
C PRO A 135 -6.31 -14.69 21.77
N GLY A 136 -5.28 -15.09 21.03
CA GLY A 136 -5.39 -15.52 19.63
C GLY A 136 -5.16 -14.42 18.59
N PHE A 137 -5.02 -13.15 18.99
CA PHE A 137 -4.69 -12.06 18.07
C PHE A 137 -3.21 -11.67 18.17
N SER A 138 -2.42 -11.99 17.14
CA SER A 138 -1.08 -11.44 16.99
C SER A 138 -1.13 -10.00 16.46
N TYR A 139 -0.11 -9.22 16.81
CA TYR A 139 -0.03 -7.78 16.51
C TYR A 139 -0.05 -7.47 15.00
N GLU A 140 0.24 -8.44 14.12
CA GLU A 140 0.85 -8.11 12.83
C GLU A 140 0.04 -8.42 11.57
N SER A 141 -1.10 -9.11 11.59
CA SER A 141 -1.79 -9.42 10.32
C SER A 141 -3.32 -9.30 10.31
N PRO A 142 -4.11 -10.14 10.99
CA PRO A 142 -5.55 -10.17 10.71
C PRO A 142 -6.30 -8.95 11.26
N VAL A 143 -5.84 -8.39 12.37
CA VAL A 143 -6.55 -7.31 13.08
C VAL A 143 -6.68 -6.05 12.24
N TRP A 144 -5.54 -5.48 11.83
CA TRP A 144 -5.50 -4.22 11.10
C TRP A 144 -5.95 -4.36 9.64
N ARG A 145 -5.82 -5.58 9.08
CA ARG A 145 -6.23 -5.91 7.71
C ARG A 145 -7.73 -6.17 7.61
N LEU A 146 -8.29 -6.96 8.51
CA LEU A 146 -9.65 -7.46 8.37
C LEU A 146 -10.58 -6.96 9.47
N ILE A 147 -10.18 -7.06 10.74
CA ILE A 147 -11.09 -6.82 11.87
C ILE A 147 -11.48 -5.35 11.98
N GLU A 148 -10.50 -4.44 11.93
CA GLU A 148 -10.75 -3.01 12.07
C GLU A 148 -11.62 -2.47 10.91
N PRO A 149 -11.30 -2.74 9.62
CA PRO A 149 -12.21 -2.41 8.53
C PRO A 149 -13.59 -3.07 8.65
N ALA A 150 -13.67 -4.35 9.04
CA ALA A 150 -14.96 -5.04 9.20
C ALA A 150 -15.82 -4.44 10.34
N ALA A 151 -15.20 -4.03 11.45
CA ALA A 151 -15.89 -3.36 12.54
C ALA A 151 -16.45 -2.00 12.09
N ILE A 152 -15.65 -1.23 11.34
CA ILE A 152 -16.08 0.06 10.79
C ILE A 152 -17.19 -0.14 9.73
N PHE A 153 -17.07 -1.17 8.90
CA PHE A 153 -18.10 -1.56 7.93
C PHE A 153 -19.42 -1.86 8.63
N ALA A 154 -19.40 -2.70 9.66
CA ALA A 154 -20.58 -3.08 10.42
C ALA A 154 -21.22 -1.87 11.11
N LEU A 155 -20.42 -1.00 11.72
CA LEU A 155 -20.88 0.24 12.33
C LEU A 155 -21.50 1.19 11.29
N GLY A 156 -20.83 1.40 10.16
CA GLY A 156 -21.32 2.22 9.05
C GLY A 156 -22.64 1.70 8.48
N TYR A 157 -22.73 0.39 8.25
CA TYR A 157 -23.94 -0.28 7.77
C TYR A 157 -25.09 -0.15 8.77
N TRP A 158 -24.82 -0.31 10.07
CA TRP A 158 -25.81 -0.09 11.12
C TRP A 158 -26.32 1.37 11.14
N ILE A 159 -25.42 2.36 11.06
CA ILE A 159 -25.80 3.78 10.97
C ILE A 159 -26.65 4.04 9.71
N ALA A 160 -26.24 3.52 8.56
CA ALA A 160 -26.93 3.71 7.29
C ALA A 160 -28.34 3.14 7.29
N THR A 161 -28.54 1.95 7.87
CA THR A 161 -29.81 1.22 7.81
C THR A 161 -30.73 1.50 8.98
N ARG A 162 -30.21 1.63 10.21
CA ARG A 162 -31.02 1.81 11.43
C ARG A 162 -31.27 3.28 11.76
N ARG A 163 -30.32 4.16 11.47
CA ARG A 163 -30.50 5.62 11.67
C ARG A 163 -30.92 6.35 10.40
N HIS A 164 -30.91 5.66 9.26
CA HIS A 164 -31.16 6.26 7.94
C HIS A 164 -30.25 7.47 7.65
N ASP A 165 -29.05 7.50 8.24
CA ASP A 165 -28.07 8.57 8.04
C ASP A 165 -27.15 8.21 6.86
N PRO A 166 -27.16 8.99 5.76
CA PRO A 166 -26.31 8.73 4.60
C PRO A 166 -24.81 8.68 4.92
N PHE A 167 -24.37 9.32 6.01
CA PHE A 167 -22.99 9.23 6.47
C PHE A 167 -22.56 7.78 6.79
N GLY A 168 -23.49 6.90 7.16
CA GLY A 168 -23.20 5.48 7.33
C GLY A 168 -22.66 4.82 6.06
N TRP A 169 -23.16 5.20 4.88
CA TRP A 169 -22.65 4.70 3.60
C TRP A 169 -21.25 5.21 3.28
N TYR A 170 -20.92 6.43 3.69
CA TYR A 170 -19.55 6.94 3.62
C TYR A 170 -18.60 6.08 4.47
N LEU A 171 -19.00 5.71 5.70
CA LEU A 171 -18.19 4.82 6.54
C LEU A 171 -18.01 3.43 5.93
N VAL A 172 -19.07 2.88 5.31
CA VAL A 172 -18.99 1.62 4.55
C VAL A 172 -17.98 1.74 3.41
N GLY A 173 -18.09 2.75 2.55
CA GLY A 173 -17.15 2.97 1.45
C GLY A 173 -15.71 3.19 1.95
N GLY A 174 -15.55 3.96 3.03
CA GLY A 174 -14.25 4.21 3.65
C GLY A 174 -13.62 2.99 4.30
N SER A 175 -14.41 2.10 4.91
CA SER A 175 -13.91 0.80 5.41
C SER A 175 -13.42 -0.11 4.30
N VAL A 176 -14.12 -0.15 3.16
CA VAL A 176 -13.69 -0.93 1.99
C VAL A 176 -12.40 -0.35 1.42
N ALA A 177 -12.32 0.99 1.29
CA ALA A 177 -11.10 1.66 0.87
C ALA A 177 -9.92 1.40 1.83
N MET A 178 -10.18 1.41 3.13
CA MET A 178 -9.20 1.12 4.17
C MET A 178 -8.70 -0.33 4.09
N TRP A 179 -9.60 -1.29 3.83
CA TRP A 179 -9.24 -2.69 3.60
C TRP A 179 -8.32 -2.85 2.38
N PHE A 180 -8.73 -2.36 1.21
CA PHE A 180 -7.91 -2.45 -0.01
C PHE A 180 -6.55 -1.77 0.15
N LYS A 181 -6.51 -0.57 0.75
CA LYS A 181 -5.24 0.14 0.99
C LYS A 181 -4.32 -0.69 1.88
N THR A 182 -4.87 -1.29 2.92
CA THR A 182 -4.13 -2.11 3.88
C THR A 182 -3.60 -3.38 3.21
N GLU A 183 -4.39 -4.05 2.37
CA GLU A 183 -3.96 -5.21 1.58
C GLU A 183 -2.80 -4.87 0.62
N ILE A 184 -2.88 -3.73 -0.09
CA ILE A 184 -1.82 -3.29 -0.99
C ILE A 184 -0.52 -3.03 -0.21
N ILE A 185 -0.60 -2.35 0.94
CA ILE A 185 0.57 -2.08 1.79
C ILE A 185 1.17 -3.38 2.32
N TYR A 186 0.32 -4.32 2.75
CA TYR A 186 0.76 -5.62 3.24
C TYR A 186 1.47 -6.42 2.15
N SER A 187 0.86 -6.55 0.97
CA SER A 187 1.43 -7.26 -0.17
C SER A 187 2.80 -6.67 -0.57
N ALA A 188 2.91 -5.34 -0.63
CA ALA A 188 4.18 -4.68 -0.93
C ALA A 188 5.27 -4.94 0.12
N LYS A 189 4.91 -5.00 1.42
CA LYS A 189 5.85 -5.35 2.49
C LYS A 189 6.25 -6.81 2.42
N TYR A 190 5.30 -7.70 2.18
CA TYR A 190 5.53 -9.14 2.08
C TYR A 190 6.49 -9.47 0.93
N ASN A 191 6.25 -8.92 -0.26
CA ASN A 191 7.14 -9.10 -1.41
C ASN A 191 8.56 -8.57 -1.11
N LYS A 192 8.68 -7.41 -0.46
CA LYS A 192 9.98 -6.89 -0.05
C LYS A 192 10.72 -7.81 0.93
N VAL A 193 10.00 -8.49 1.82
CA VAL A 193 10.62 -9.46 2.75
C VAL A 193 11.11 -10.69 1.97
N LEU A 194 10.33 -11.18 0.99
CA LEU A 194 10.75 -12.26 0.11
C LEU A 194 12.00 -11.86 -0.70
N ASP A 195 12.01 -10.68 -1.30
CA ASP A 195 13.17 -10.18 -2.06
C ASP A 195 14.44 -10.14 -1.19
N LEU A 196 14.32 -9.73 0.08
CA LEU A 196 15.44 -9.72 1.03
C LEU A 196 15.90 -11.13 1.43
N GLN A 197 14.98 -12.09 1.52
CA GLN A 197 15.30 -13.49 1.78
C GLN A 197 16.02 -14.10 0.57
N ASP A 198 15.53 -13.84 -0.64
CA ASP A 198 16.15 -14.32 -1.88
C ASP A 198 17.54 -13.73 -2.06
N GLN A 199 17.73 -12.42 -1.84
CA GLN A 199 19.06 -11.79 -1.85
C GLN A 199 20.03 -12.42 -0.85
N ARG A 200 19.54 -12.80 0.33
CA ARG A 200 20.36 -13.48 1.33
C ARG A 200 20.76 -14.88 0.86
N ILE A 201 19.82 -15.64 0.30
CA ILE A 201 20.08 -16.98 -0.25
C ILE A 201 21.07 -16.89 -1.42
N GLU A 202 20.90 -15.95 -2.34
CA GLU A 202 21.81 -15.73 -3.46
C GLU A 202 23.22 -15.35 -2.99
N ALA A 203 23.34 -14.49 -1.98
CA ALA A 203 24.62 -14.15 -1.38
C ALA A 203 25.30 -15.37 -0.73
N ASP A 204 24.55 -16.19 -0.01
CA ASP A 204 25.05 -17.42 0.61
C ASP A 204 25.52 -18.44 -0.46
N ILE A 205 24.77 -18.59 -1.55
CA ILE A 205 25.14 -19.48 -2.67
C ILE A 205 26.36 -18.94 -3.42
N ALA A 206 26.43 -17.62 -3.67
CA ALA A 206 27.57 -16.98 -4.31
C ALA A 206 28.84 -17.18 -3.47
N ASN A 207 28.76 -16.99 -2.15
CA ASN A 207 29.88 -17.23 -1.23
C ASN A 207 30.34 -18.70 -1.28
N GLN A 208 29.41 -19.67 -1.31
CA GLN A 208 29.76 -21.08 -1.45
C GLN A 208 30.45 -21.39 -2.78
N ALA A 209 29.97 -20.80 -3.88
CA ALA A 209 30.52 -21.00 -5.21
C ALA A 209 31.91 -20.34 -5.40
N ILE A 210 32.25 -19.31 -4.62
CA ILE A 210 33.60 -18.72 -4.59
C ILE A 210 34.59 -19.65 -3.88
N ILE A 211 34.16 -20.31 -2.80
CA ILE A 211 35.01 -21.22 -2.01
C ILE A 211 35.20 -22.55 -2.73
N GLU A 212 34.10 -23.12 -3.24
CA GLU A 212 34.07 -24.41 -3.91
C GLU A 212 33.38 -24.24 -5.28
N PRO A 213 34.10 -24.41 -6.42
CA PRO A 213 33.49 -24.35 -7.74
C PRO A 213 32.55 -25.53 -7.95
N LYS A 214 31.29 -25.37 -7.54
CA LYS A 214 30.23 -26.37 -7.66
C LYS A 214 29.46 -26.23 -8.98
N SER A 215 28.86 -27.32 -9.42
CA SER A 215 28.02 -27.32 -10.62
C SER A 215 26.70 -26.56 -10.38
N PRO A 216 26.05 -26.00 -11.43
CA PRO A 216 24.76 -25.30 -11.27
C PRO A 216 23.65 -26.16 -10.65
N ARG A 217 23.70 -27.49 -10.82
CA ARG A 217 22.78 -28.42 -10.17
C ARG A 217 22.94 -28.42 -8.64
N GLU A 218 24.17 -28.35 -8.16
CA GLU A 218 24.49 -28.30 -6.73
C GLU A 218 24.20 -26.90 -6.14
N LEU A 219 24.30 -25.86 -6.97
CA LEU A 219 23.98 -24.47 -6.61
C LEU A 219 22.49 -24.14 -6.78
N ARG A 220 21.61 -25.15 -6.82
CA ARG A 220 20.14 -24.99 -6.92
C ARG A 220 19.70 -24.10 -8.10
N GLY A 221 20.42 -24.15 -9.20
CA GLY A 221 20.12 -23.37 -10.42
C GLY A 221 20.70 -21.96 -10.43
N TYR A 222 21.45 -21.55 -9.41
CA TYR A 222 22.17 -20.27 -9.42
C TYR A 222 23.38 -20.32 -10.36
N VAL A 223 23.49 -19.34 -11.26
CA VAL A 223 24.60 -19.22 -12.22
C VAL A 223 25.33 -17.91 -11.95
N MET A 224 26.60 -17.97 -11.52
CA MET A 224 27.39 -16.77 -11.30
C MET A 224 27.80 -16.11 -12.63
N PRO A 225 27.43 -14.85 -12.87
CA PRO A 225 27.91 -14.11 -14.04
C PRO A 225 29.43 -13.87 -13.90
N GLY A 226 30.21 -14.40 -14.84
CA GLY A 226 31.67 -14.23 -14.88
C GLY A 226 32.48 -15.27 -14.09
N GLY A 227 31.84 -16.26 -13.46
CA GLY A 227 32.52 -17.43 -12.89
C GLY A 227 33.21 -18.24 -14.00
N ALA A 228 34.47 -18.63 -13.76
CA ALA A 228 35.37 -19.28 -14.72
C ALA A 228 34.63 -20.24 -15.66
N ARG A 229 34.78 -20.01 -16.96
CA ARG A 229 34.17 -20.75 -18.08
C ARG A 229 33.84 -22.18 -17.68
N TRP A 230 32.55 -22.45 -17.48
CA TRP A 230 32.00 -23.79 -17.63
C TRP A 230 32.25 -24.17 -19.10
N ASN A 231 33.44 -24.69 -19.39
CA ASN A 231 33.81 -25.20 -20.69
C ASN A 231 32.95 -26.45 -20.92
N VAL A 232 31.82 -26.26 -21.58
CA VAL A 232 30.89 -27.31 -22.03
C VAL A 232 31.63 -28.41 -22.82
N SER A 233 32.82 -28.10 -23.35
CA SER A 233 33.71 -29.04 -24.05
C SER A 233 34.32 -30.16 -23.21
N GLN A 234 34.20 -30.16 -21.86
CA GLN A 234 34.71 -31.28 -21.05
C GLN A 234 33.71 -32.43 -20.84
N HIS A 235 32.43 -32.29 -21.20
CA HIS A 235 31.43 -33.35 -21.03
C HIS A 235 31.13 -34.17 -22.29
N SER A 236 31.77 -33.90 -23.44
CA SER A 236 31.59 -34.74 -24.65
C SER A 236 32.45 -36.01 -24.67
N ASN A 237 33.33 -36.23 -23.66
CA ASN A 237 34.26 -37.36 -23.64
C ASN A 237 33.97 -38.40 -22.54
N ILE A 238 32.78 -38.37 -21.92
CA ILE A 238 32.32 -39.48 -21.08
C ILE A 238 31.25 -40.23 -21.88
N GLN A 239 31.71 -41.09 -22.79
CA GLN A 239 30.97 -42.25 -23.29
C GLN A 239 31.55 -43.50 -22.64
#